data_AF-A0A7W1A3T4-F1
#
_entry.id   AF-A0A7W1A3T4-F1
#
_cell.length_a   1.000
_cell.length_b   1.000
_cell.length_c   1.000
_cell.angle_alpha   90.00
_cell.angle_beta   90.00
_cell.angle_gamma   90.00
#
_symmetry.space_group_name_H-M   'P 1'
#
loop_
_entity.id
_entity.type
_entity.pdbx_description
1 polymer ?
#
loop_
_entity_poly.entity_id
_entity_poly.type
_entity_poly.pdbx_seq_one_letter_code
_entity_poly.pdbx_strand_id
1 'polypeptide(L)' 'MTRTLLRSLALVAALSVAAFSTALAGPPWIAIEYPANPFDRDTRDAFLTVRTYHHGDLMNKTVT' A
#
# COMPACT_ATOMS: atom_id res chain seq x y z
N MET A 1 19.94 35.22 -15.97
CA MET A 1 18.68 34.54 -16.36
C MET A 1 18.73 33.02 -16.12
N THR A 2 19.86 32.36 -16.34
CA THR A 2 20.08 30.90 -16.16
C THR A 2 19.93 30.35 -14.73
N ARG A 3 20.39 31.06 -13.69
CA ARG A 3 20.28 30.59 -12.28
C ARG A 3 18.83 30.50 -11.79
N THR A 4 17.97 31.43 -12.21
CA THR A 4 16.55 31.43 -11.82
C THR A 4 15.82 30.27 -12.48
N LEU A 5 16.09 30.02 -13.77
CA LEU A 5 15.54 28.88 -14.51
C LEU A 5 15.93 27.54 -13.89
N LEU A 6 17.20 27.37 -13.51
CA LEU A 6 17.67 26.15 -12.84
C LEU A 6 16.98 25.93 -11.49
N ARG A 7 16.77 27.00 -10.71
CA ARG A 7 16.05 26.92 -9.43
C ARG A 7 14.59 26.55 -9.61
N SER A 8 13.91 27.16 -10.58
CA SER A 8 12.53 26.83 -10.91
C SER A 8 12.39 25.39 -11.37
N LEU A 9 13.32 24.91 -12.20
CA LEU A 9 13.31 23.52 -12.67
C LEU A 9 13.52 22.52 -11.52
N ALA A 10 14.47 22.81 -10.62
CA ALA A 10 14.71 21.98 -9.44
C ALA A 10 13.49 21.93 -8.50
N LEU A 11 12.80 23.05 -8.31
CA LEU A 11 11.59 23.11 -7.50
C LEU A 11 10.46 22.29 -8.13
N VAL A 12 10.24 22.43 -9.45
CA VAL A 12 9.22 21.65 -10.18
C VAL A 12 9.53 20.15 -10.12
N ALA A 13 10.80 19.76 -10.26
CA ALA A 13 11.21 18.36 -10.12
C ALA A 13 10.93 17.81 -8.71
N ALA A 14 11.29 18.57 -7.66
CA ALA A 14 11.05 18.17 -6.28
C ALA A 14 9.55 18.03 -5.96
N LEU A 15 8.73 18.98 -6.42
CA LEU A 15 7.27 18.94 -6.24
C LEU A 15 6.64 17.77 -7.00
N SER A 16 7.12 17.48 -8.21
CA SER A 16 6.65 16.32 -8.98
C SER A 16 6.97 15.00 -8.27
N VAL A 17 8.19 14.81 -7.79
CA VAL A 17 8.57 13.59 -7.04
C VAL A 17 7.72 13.43 -5.78
N ALA A 18 7.49 14.52 -5.03
CA ALA A 18 6.64 14.47 -3.85
C ALA A 18 5.19 14.10 -4.17
N ALA A 19 4.61 14.69 -5.22
CA ALA A 19 3.20 14.48 -5.60
C ALA A 19 2.92 13.05 -6.12
N PHE A 20 3.86 12.43 -6.84
CA PHE A 20 3.69 11.09 -7.41
C PHE A 20 4.24 9.96 -6.54
N SER A 21 4.79 10.25 -5.37
CA SER A 21 5.27 9.23 -4.42
C SER A 21 4.14 8.32 -3.89
N THR A 22 2.90 8.81 -3.84
CA THR A 22 1.72 8.05 -3.41
C THR A 22 1.33 6.94 -4.39
N ALA A 23 1.69 7.08 -5.67
CA ALA A 23 1.41 6.06 -6.68
C ALA A 23 2.25 4.77 -6.47
N LEU A 24 3.36 4.86 -5.72
CA LEU A 24 4.15 3.69 -5.31
C LEU A 24 3.48 2.86 -4.19
N ALA A 25 2.54 3.48 -3.47
CA ALA A 25 1.74 2.87 -2.42
C ALA A 25 0.26 2.79 -2.86
N GLY A 26 0.03 2.21 -4.05
CA GLY A 26 -1.33 1.98 -4.57
C GLY A 26 -2.27 1.38 -3.52
N PRO A 27 -3.61 1.50 -3.69
CA PRO A 27 -4.58 1.00 -2.72
C PRO A 27 -4.20 -0.41 -2.26
N PRO A 28 -4.27 -0.74 -0.95
CA PRO A 28 -3.84 -2.04 -0.49
C PRO A 28 -4.62 -3.10 -1.27
N TRP A 29 -3.93 -4.13 -1.75
CA TRP A 29 -4.64 -5.26 -2.35
C TRP A 29 -5.42 -5.94 -1.24
N ILE A 30 -6.70 -6.21 -1.47
CA ILE A 30 -7.55 -6.86 -0.48
C ILE A 30 -7.90 -8.25 -1.02
N ALA A 31 -7.60 -9.28 -0.23
CA ALA A 31 -8.12 -10.63 -0.44
C ALA A 31 -9.20 -10.92 0.60
N ILE A 32 -10.37 -11.36 0.14
CA ILE A 32 -11.48 -11.82 0.97
C ILE A 32 -11.68 -13.29 0.68
N GLU A 33 -11.72 -14.10 1.73
CA GLU A 33 -11.92 -15.54 1.62
C GLU A 33 -13.18 -15.95 2.38
N TYR A 34 -14.10 -16.57 1.66
CA TYR A 34 -15.33 -17.15 2.21
C TYR A 34 -15.62 -18.50 1.53
N PRO A 35 -15.86 -19.58 2.28
CA PRO A 35 -15.63 -19.68 3.74
C PRO A 35 -14.13 -19.60 4.06
N ALA A 36 -13.78 -19.32 5.32
CA ALA A 36 -12.38 -19.39 5.76
C ALA A 36 -11.82 -20.81 5.55
N ASN A 37 -10.54 -20.92 5.17
CA ASN A 37 -9.87 -22.21 4.99
C ASN A 37 -9.92 -23.07 6.27
N PRO A 38 -10.59 -24.24 6.26
CA PRO A 38 -10.70 -25.09 7.45
C PRO A 38 -9.38 -25.76 7.85
N PHE A 39 -8.39 -25.79 6.94
CA PHE A 39 -7.08 -26.35 7.21
C PHE A 39 -6.12 -25.35 7.87
N ASP A 40 -6.42 -24.05 7.80
CA ASP A 40 -5.63 -23.02 8.47
C ASP A 40 -6.02 -22.96 9.95
N ARG A 41 -5.08 -23.30 10.84
CA ARG A 41 -5.37 -23.39 12.27
C ARG A 41 -5.81 -22.07 12.87
N ASP A 42 -5.30 -20.96 12.35
CA ASP A 42 -5.46 -19.66 12.98
C ASP A 42 -6.77 -18.98 12.55
N THR A 43 -7.35 -19.42 11.42
CA THR A 43 -8.54 -18.81 10.83
C THR A 43 -9.72 -19.77 10.61
N ARG A 44 -9.57 -21.09 10.86
CA ARG A 44 -10.58 -22.13 10.56
C ARG A 44 -11.99 -21.89 11.12
N ASP A 45 -12.11 -21.19 12.25
CA ASP A 45 -13.39 -20.96 12.94
C ASP A 45 -13.96 -19.56 12.63
N ALA A 46 -13.27 -18.78 11.80
CA ALA A 46 -13.76 -17.48 11.34
C ALA A 46 -14.85 -17.65 10.27
N PHE A 47 -15.82 -16.74 10.26
CA PHE A 47 -16.85 -16.71 9.22
C PHE A 47 -16.25 -16.41 7.83
N LEU A 48 -15.30 -15.48 7.77
CA LEU A 48 -14.51 -15.11 6.58
C LEU A 48 -13.16 -14.55 7.01
N THR A 49 -12.20 -14.47 6.10
CA THR A 49 -10.93 -13.76 6.32
C THR A 49 -10.81 -12.55 5.41
N VAL A 50 -10.13 -11.49 5.89
CA VAL A 50 -9.78 -10.29 5.11
C VAL A 50 -8.29 -10.04 5.28
N ARG A 51 -7.55 -9.97 4.17
CA ARG A 51 -6.10 -9.73 4.15
C ARG A 51 -5.79 -8.51 3.29
N THR A 52 -5.00 -7.59 3.82
CA THR A 52 -4.53 -6.39 3.13
C THR A 52 -3.04 -6.51 2.81
N TYR A 53 -2.66 -6.35 1.55
CA TYR A 53 -1.26 -6.34 1.12
C TYR A 53 -0.87 -4.90 0.79
N HIS A 54 0.13 -4.38 1.48
CA HIS A 54 0.82 -3.18 1.05
C HIS A 54 1.90 -3.57 0.05
N HIS A 55 2.21 -2.69 -0.92
CA HIS A 55 3.30 -2.94 -1.86
C HIS A 55 4.60 -3.18 -1.07
N GLY A 56 5.08 -4.43 -1.07
CA GLY A 56 6.33 -4.83 -0.43
C GLY A 56 6.24 -5.41 0.99
N ASP A 57 5.06 -5.49 1.65
CA ASP A 57 4.97 -6.09 2.99
C ASP A 57 3.63 -6.78 3.32
N LEU A 58 3.71 -7.92 4.02
CA LEU A 58 2.55 -8.68 4.50
C LEU A 58 2.12 -8.13 5.87
N MET A 59 1.07 -7.32 5.90
CA MET A 59 0.49 -6.88 7.17
C MET A 59 -0.49 -7.94 7.69
N ASN A 60 -0.04 -8.77 8.63
CA ASN A 60 -0.95 -9.60 9.43
C ASN A 60 -1.50 -8.77 10.60
N LYS A 61 -2.81 -8.48 10.59
CA LYS A 61 -3.50 -7.91 11.75
C LYS A 61 -4.41 -8.95 12.36
N THR A 62 -3.99 -9.52 13.48
CA THR A 62 -4.87 -10.29 14.38
C THR A 62 -5.80 -9.32 15.09
N VAL A 63 -7.11 -9.44 14.86
CA VAL A 63 -8.12 -8.72 15.65
C VAL A 63 -8.52 -9.65 16.79
N THR A 64 -8.20 -9.25 18.02
CA THR A 64 -8.66 -9.89 19.28
C THR A 64 -9.95 -9.26 19.75
#